data_AF-X1E1V8-F1
#
_entry.id   AF-X1E1V8-F1
#
_cell.length_a   1.000
_cell.length_b   1.000
_cell.length_c   1.000
_cell.angle_alpha   90.00
_cell.angle_beta   90.00
_cell.angle_gamma   90.00
#
_symmetry.space_group_name_H-M   'P 1'
#
loop_
_entity.id
_entity.type
_entity.pdbx_description
1 polymer ?
#
loop_
_entity_poly.entity_id
_entity_poly.type
_entity_poly.pdbx_seq_one_letter_code
_entity_poly.pdbx_strand_id
1 'polypeptide(L)'
;GPFMHTIAAKAVCFQEAQRLEFKEYQQQIVSNAKALAKSLREDGLRLVSGGTDTHLILVDLSKKSLTGDKAATILEEVITQIDPFPFVPPTCITLPILW
;
A
#
# COMPACT_ATOMS: atom_id res chain seq x y z
N GLY A 1 -22.89 4.05 26.54
CA GLY A 1 -21.68 4.05 27.39
C GLY A 1 -20.47 3.70 26.52
N PRO A 2 -19.25 4.13 26.86
CA PRO A 2 -18.06 3.88 26.06
C PRO A 2 -17.75 2.38 25.94
N PHE A 3 -17.27 1.95 24.77
CA PHE A 3 -16.88 0.56 24.51
C PHE A 3 -15.54 0.23 25.18
N MET A 4 -15.58 -0.10 26.47
CA MET A 4 -14.38 -0.31 27.30
C MET A 4 -13.44 -1.39 26.76
N HIS A 5 -13.96 -2.44 26.11
CA HIS A 5 -13.16 -3.48 25.48
C HIS A 5 -12.29 -2.94 24.33
N THR A 6 -12.82 -2.01 23.53
CA THR A 6 -12.07 -1.35 22.45
C THR A 6 -11.01 -0.41 23.00
N ILE A 7 -11.31 0.29 24.09
CA ILE A 7 -10.35 1.20 24.74
C ILE A 7 -9.17 0.39 25.31
N ALA A 8 -9.44 -0.73 25.99
CA ALA A 8 -8.40 -1.63 26.47
C ALA A 8 -7.56 -2.22 25.34
N ALA A 9 -8.18 -2.66 24.23
CA ALA A 9 -7.45 -3.16 23.07
C ALA A 9 -6.54 -2.09 22.45
N LYS A 10 -7.02 -0.85 22.29
CA LYS A 10 -6.21 0.25 21.78
C LYS A 10 -5.02 0.57 22.70
N ALA A 11 -5.19 0.47 24.01
CA ALA A 11 -4.08 0.69 24.95
C ALA A 11 -2.97 -0.35 24.77
N VAL A 12 -3.32 -1.63 24.55
CA VAL A 12 -2.34 -2.69 24.23
C VAL A 12 -1.65 -2.40 22.89
N CYS A 13 -2.40 -2.00 21.85
CA CYS A 13 -1.80 -1.62 20.56
C CYS A 13 -0.80 -0.46 20.69
N PHE A 14 -1.10 0.54 21.52
CA PHE A 14 -0.16 1.65 21.75
C PHE A 14 1.08 1.23 22.54
N GLN A 15 0.96 0.26 23.44
CA GLN A 15 2.11 -0.30 24.14
C GLN A 15 3.04 -1.04 23.17
N GLU A 16 2.50 -1.87 22.28
CA GLU A 16 3.27 -2.53 21.22
C GLU A 16 3.91 -1.52 20.25
N ALA A 17 3.19 -0.46 19.89
CA ALA A 17 3.69 0.57 18.99
C ALA A 17 4.87 1.39 19.55
N GLN A 18 5.05 1.42 20.88
CA GLN A 18 6.18 2.08 21.53
C GLN A 18 7.44 1.22 21.59
N ARG A 19 7.34 -0.07 21.25
CA ARG A 19 8.48 -1.00 21.26
C ARG A 19 9.47 -0.69 20.15
N LEU A 20 10.75 -0.95 20.40
CA LEU A 20 11.81 -0.69 19.42
C LEU A 20 11.65 -1.60 18.19
N GLU A 21 11.22 -2.83 18.41
CA GLU A 21 10.91 -3.84 17.39
C GLU A 21 9.83 -3.34 16.43
N PHE A 22 8.82 -2.60 16.93
CA PHE A 22 7.81 -2.00 16.07
C PHE A 22 8.40 -0.89 15.19
N LYS A 23 9.35 -0.12 15.71
CA LYS A 23 10.05 0.90 14.92
C LYS A 23 10.89 0.27 13.81
N GLU A 24 11.63 -0.80 14.11
CA GLU A 24 12.40 -1.56 13.11
C GLU A 24 11.48 -2.17 12.06
N TYR A 25 10.35 -2.74 12.50
CA TYR A 25 9.32 -3.26 11.61
C TYR A 25 8.80 -2.17 10.65
N GLN A 26 8.48 -0.97 11.16
CA GLN A 26 8.02 0.14 10.33
C GLN A 26 9.08 0.58 9.30
N GLN A 27 10.36 0.58 9.67
CA GLN A 27 11.45 0.86 8.75
C GLN A 27 11.55 -0.21 7.65
N GLN A 28 11.33 -1.47 8.02
CA GLN A 28 11.34 -2.58 7.07
C GLN A 28 10.23 -2.46 6.03
N ILE A 29 8.99 -2.12 6.42
CA ILE A 29 7.92 -1.93 5.42
C ILE A 29 8.25 -0.78 4.46
N VAL A 30 8.80 0.34 4.94
CA VAL A 30 9.21 1.44 4.03
C VAL A 30 10.35 0.98 3.09
N SER A 31 11.30 0.20 3.58
CA SER A 31 12.37 -0.38 2.77
C SER A 31 11.83 -1.31 1.68
N ASN A 32 10.91 -2.21 2.05
CA ASN A 32 10.23 -3.13 1.13
C ASN A 32 9.41 -2.37 0.08
N ALA A 33 8.70 -1.31 0.50
CA ALA A 33 7.93 -0.45 -0.38
C ALA A 33 8.83 0.23 -1.42
N LYS A 34 10.00 0.72 -1.01
CA LYS A 34 10.99 1.31 -1.92
C LYS A 34 11.57 0.29 -2.89
N ALA A 35 11.85 -0.92 -2.43
CA ALA A 35 12.31 -2.01 -3.28
C ALA A 35 11.25 -2.38 -4.34
N LEU A 36 10.00 -2.56 -3.93
CA LEU A 36 8.89 -2.85 -4.85
C LEU A 36 8.67 -1.72 -5.86
N ALA A 37 8.69 -0.47 -5.40
CA ALA A 37 8.59 0.70 -6.28
C ALA A 37 9.72 0.77 -7.31
N LYS A 38 10.93 0.33 -6.94
CA LYS A 38 12.07 0.25 -7.86
C LYS A 38 11.84 -0.83 -8.92
N SER A 39 11.46 -2.05 -8.52
CA SER A 39 11.20 -3.15 -9.45
C SER A 39 10.07 -2.84 -10.43
N LEU A 40 8.95 -2.26 -9.94
CA LEU A 40 7.84 -1.86 -10.82
C LEU A 40 8.27 -0.82 -11.86
N ARG A 41 9.19 0.07 -11.50
CA ARG A 41 9.74 1.08 -12.42
C ARG A 41 10.68 0.47 -13.45
N GLU A 42 11.51 -0.49 -13.03
CA GLU A 42 12.39 -1.26 -13.93
C GLU A 42 11.57 -2.06 -14.95
N ASP A 43 10.42 -2.58 -14.55
CA ASP A 43 9.43 -3.25 -15.43
C ASP A 43 8.64 -2.28 -16.32
N GLY A 44 8.97 -0.98 -16.29
CA GLY A 44 8.41 0.05 -17.17
C GLY A 44 7.04 0.58 -16.75
N LEU A 45 6.57 0.28 -15.53
CA LEU A 45 5.34 0.86 -14.99
C LEU A 45 5.60 2.28 -14.49
N ARG A 46 4.62 3.17 -14.72
CA ARG A 46 4.69 4.54 -14.25
C ARG A 46 4.17 4.60 -12.82
N LEU A 47 4.99 5.10 -11.89
CA LEU A 47 4.51 5.45 -10.55
C LEU A 47 4.04 6.90 -10.55
N VAL A 48 2.87 7.18 -9.96
CA VAL A 48 2.27 8.53 -9.95
C VAL A 48 3.19 9.55 -9.28
N SER A 49 3.80 9.16 -8.16
CA SER A 49 4.75 9.96 -7.38
C SER A 49 6.22 9.72 -7.75
N GLY A 50 6.52 8.84 -8.72
CA GLY A 50 7.90 8.43 -9.05
C GLY A 50 8.58 7.51 -8.02
N GLY A 51 7.94 7.24 -6.88
CA GLY A 51 8.45 6.39 -5.80
C GLY A 51 7.45 6.31 -4.65
N THR A 52 7.89 5.83 -3.49
CA THR A 52 7.08 5.87 -2.26
C THR A 52 7.96 6.12 -1.04
N ASP A 53 7.44 6.92 -0.11
CA ASP A 53 8.00 7.11 1.23
C ASP A 53 7.05 6.58 2.32
N THR A 54 6.00 5.87 1.90
CA THR A 54 4.99 5.25 2.77
C THR A 54 4.88 3.76 2.44
N HIS A 55 3.91 3.08 3.06
CA HIS A 55 3.60 1.68 2.84
C HIS A 55 2.73 1.43 1.60
N LEU A 56 2.43 2.46 0.82
CA LEU A 56 1.53 2.39 -0.34
C LEU A 56 2.26 2.83 -1.61
N ILE A 57 1.92 2.19 -2.74
CA ILE A 57 2.43 2.57 -4.06
C ILE A 57 1.26 2.81 -4.99
N LEU A 58 1.28 3.94 -5.69
CA LEU A 58 0.33 4.27 -6.76
C LEU A 58 0.95 4.01 -8.12
N VAL A 59 0.40 3.05 -8.85
CA VAL A 59 0.84 2.66 -10.19
C VAL A 59 -0.16 3.17 -11.22
N ASP A 60 0.30 3.94 -12.20
CA ASP A 60 -0.46 4.39 -13.36
C ASP A 60 -0.32 3.39 -14.51
N LEU A 61 -1.45 2.78 -14.88
CA LEU A 61 -1.56 1.77 -15.93
C LEU A 61 -1.99 2.35 -17.29
N SER A 62 -2.09 3.68 -17.43
CA SER A 62 -2.51 4.34 -18.68
C SER A 62 -1.71 3.89 -19.89
N LYS A 63 -0.41 3.64 -19.70
CA LYS A 63 0.49 3.21 -20.78
C LYS A 63 0.18 1.81 -21.33
N LYS A 64 -0.51 0.97 -20.58
CA LYS A 64 -0.92 -0.38 -21.01
C LYS A 64 -2.34 -0.41 -21.59
N SER A 65 -3.01 0.74 -21.76
CA SER A 65 -4.40 0.84 -22.21
C SER A 65 -5.37 0.00 -21.35
N LEU A 66 -5.00 -0.25 -20.08
CA LEU A 66 -5.78 -0.98 -19.11
C LEU A 66 -6.43 0.02 -18.16
N THR A 67 -7.76 -0.06 -18.04
CA THR A 67 -8.50 0.64 -16.99
C THR A 67 -8.15 0.01 -15.65
N GLY A 68 -8.04 0.82 -14.61
CA GLY A 68 -7.75 0.42 -13.23
C GLY A 68 -8.73 -0.63 -12.73
N ASP A 69 -10.01 -0.60 -13.14
CA ASP A 69 -10.96 -1.67 -12.79
C ASP A 69 -10.57 -3.03 -13.37
N LYS A 70 -10.11 -3.09 -14.62
CA LYS A 70 -9.70 -4.36 -15.25
C LYS A 70 -8.42 -4.90 -14.65
N ALA A 71 -7.47 -4.02 -14.36
CA ALA A 71 -6.25 -4.41 -13.69
C ALA A 71 -6.51 -4.77 -12.22
N ALA A 72 -7.48 -4.13 -11.56
CA ALA A 72 -7.94 -4.51 -10.24
C ALA A 72 -8.47 -5.94 -10.25
N THR A 73 -9.36 -6.29 -11.18
CA THR A 73 -9.89 -7.67 -11.29
C THR A 73 -8.79 -8.70 -11.52
N ILE A 74 -7.80 -8.41 -12.37
CA ILE A 74 -6.70 -9.35 -12.64
C ILE A 74 -5.77 -9.47 -11.42
N LEU A 75 -5.47 -8.36 -10.75
CA LEU A 75 -4.58 -8.37 -9.59
C LEU A 75 -5.31 -8.88 -8.33
N GLU A 76 -6.63 -8.84 -8.26
CA GLU A 76 -7.43 -9.37 -7.14
C GLU A 76 -7.29 -10.89 -7.00
N GLU A 77 -6.96 -11.59 -8.10
CA GLU A 77 -6.62 -13.03 -8.08
C GLU A 77 -5.27 -13.31 -7.40
N VAL A 78 -4.40 -12.31 -7.28
CA VAL A 78 -3.02 -12.46 -6.79
C VAL A 78 -2.78 -11.68 -5.47
N ILE A 79 -3.53 -10.61 -5.23
CA ILE A 79 -3.33 -9.65 -4.13
C ILE A 79 -4.68 -9.25 -3.50
N THR A 80 -4.70 -9.04 -2.18
CA THR A 80 -5.95 -8.97 -1.39
C THR A 80 -6.66 -7.61 -1.35
N GLN A 81 -6.02 -6.49 -1.69
CA GLN A 81 -6.70 -5.19 -1.66
C GLN A 81 -6.19 -4.25 -2.75
N ILE A 82 -7.10 -3.84 -3.63
CA ILE A 82 -6.85 -2.96 -4.77
C ILE A 82 -7.98 -1.94 -4.82
N ASP A 83 -7.64 -0.66 -4.65
CA ASP A 83 -8.62 0.43 -4.64
C ASP A 83 -8.37 1.40 -5.82
N PRO A 84 -9.36 1.61 -6.71
CA PRO A 84 -9.29 2.67 -7.70
C PRO A 84 -9.42 4.04 -7.01
N PHE A 85 -8.49 4.95 -7.28
CA PHE A 85 -8.42 6.24 -6.56
C PHE A 85 -9.23 7.34 -7.28
N PRO A 86 -10.22 7.99 -6.63
CA PRO A 86 -11.23 8.81 -7.32
C PRO A 86 -10.73 10.16 -7.87
N PHE A 87 -9.55 10.64 -7.43
CA PHE A 87 -8.97 11.93 -7.85
C PHE A 87 -7.79 11.79 -8.83
N VAL A 88 -7.52 10.58 -9.32
CA VAL A 88 -6.42 10.23 -10.24
C VAL A 88 -7.06 9.52 -11.44
N PRO A 89 -6.45 9.51 -12.64
CA PRO A 89 -7.06 8.87 -13.80
C PRO A 89 -7.47 7.43 -13.46
N PRO A 90 -8.55 6.90 -14.06
CA PRO A 90 -9.14 5.60 -13.71
C PRO A 90 -8.21 4.42 -13.97
N THR A 91 -6.97 4.66 -14.36
CA THR A 91 -5.87 3.74 -14.64
C THR A 91 -4.94 3.55 -13.43
N CYS A 92 -5.16 4.27 -12.32
CA CYS A 92 -4.29 4.23 -11.16
C CYS A 92 -4.78 3.23 -10.10
N ILE A 93 -3.87 2.37 -9.64
CA ILE A 93 -4.13 1.34 -8.60
C ILE A 93 -3.17 1.53 -7.42
N THR A 94 -3.69 1.37 -6.20
CA THR A 94 -2.87 1.23 -4.99
C THR A 94 -2.46 -0.22 -4.76
N LEU A 95 -1.17 -0.46 -4.60
CA LEU A 95 -0.66 -1.76 -4.14
C LEU A 95 -0.26 -1.65 -2.67
N PRO A 96 -0.93 -2.38 -1.76
CA PRO A 96 -0.47 -2.53 -0.40
C PRO A 96 0.70 -3.52 -0.39
N ILE A 97 1.82 -3.13 0.23
CA ILE A 97 2.86 -4.09 0.59
C ILE A 97 2.39 -4.81 1.85
N LEU A 98 1.88 -6.04 1.69
CA LEU A 98 1.67 -6.94 2.82
C LEU A 98 3.04 -7.36 3.39
N TRP A 99 3.14 -7.22 4.71
CA TRP A 99 4.17 -7.63 5.70
C TRP A 99 5.35 -8.46 5.16
#